data_AF-A0A3M1I752-F1
#
_entry.id   AF-A0A3M1I752-F1
#
_cell.length_a   1.000
_cell.length_b   1.000
_cell.length_c   1.000
_cell.angle_alpha   90.00
_cell.angle_beta   90.00
_cell.angle_gamma   90.00
#
_symmetry.space_group_name_H-M   'P 1'
#
loop_
_entity.id
_entity.type
_entity.pdbx_description
1 polymer ?
#
loop_
_entity_poly.entity_id
_entity_poly.type
_entity_poly.pdbx_seq_one_letter_code
_entity_poly.pdbx_strand_id
1 'polypeptide(L)'
;DWAAFVAEHLRGERGQGRLLRRSTHRVLHTPVGDGGMALGWVVVERQWAGGRALHHTGSNTMNFANAWLAPERGFAILVCCNQGGDAAFRGTDAAVAALIPLARQRIHSGLASRAARVKHRPGVTDAIEP
;
A
#
# COMPACT_ATOMS: atom_id res chain seq x y z
N ASP A 1 -7.34 -11.32 -7.82
CA ASP A 1 -6.32 -11.95 -6.98
C ASP A 1 -5.12 -11.07 -6.65
N TRP A 2 -4.41 -10.50 -7.62
CA TRP A 2 -3.20 -9.71 -7.36
C TRP A 2 -3.39 -8.54 -6.36
N ALA A 3 -4.52 -7.83 -6.46
CA ALA A 3 -4.87 -6.78 -5.48
C ALA A 3 -5.11 -7.34 -4.06
N ALA A 4 -5.62 -8.56 -3.91
CA ALA A 4 -5.79 -9.21 -2.60
C ALA A 4 -4.45 -9.59 -1.99
N PHE A 5 -3.52 -10.10 -2.80
CA PHE A 5 -2.12 -10.34 -2.39
C PHE A 5 -1.45 -9.04 -1.93
N VAL A 6 -1.53 -7.96 -2.71
CA VAL A 6 -0.96 -6.66 -2.31
C VAL A 6 -1.65 -6.10 -1.06
N ALA A 7 -2.97 -6.25 -0.93
CA ALA A 7 -3.69 -5.85 0.28
C ALA A 7 -3.23 -6.63 1.52
N GLU A 8 -2.88 -7.91 1.38
CA GLU A 8 -2.29 -8.71 2.46
C GLU A 8 -0.95 -8.13 2.90
N HIS A 9 -0.05 -7.77 1.98
CA HIS A 9 1.22 -7.11 2.33
C HIS A 9 1.02 -5.79 3.08
N LEU A 10 0.10 -4.94 2.60
CA LEU A 10 -0.24 -3.68 3.27
C LEU A 10 -0.80 -3.91 4.68
N ARG A 11 -1.67 -4.91 4.87
CA ARG A 11 -2.26 -5.26 6.16
C ARG A 11 -1.22 -5.89 7.09
N GLY A 12 -0.36 -6.75 6.55
CA GLY A 12 0.71 -7.45 7.23
C GLY A 12 1.67 -6.51 7.94
N GLU A 13 2.05 -5.40 7.30
CA GLU A 13 2.88 -4.33 7.89
C GLU A 13 2.26 -3.72 9.16
N ARG A 14 0.93 -3.68 9.23
CA ARG A 14 0.15 -3.20 10.38
C ARG A 14 -0.24 -4.31 11.37
N GLY A 15 0.18 -5.56 11.14
CA GLY A 15 -0.23 -6.72 11.93
C GLY A 15 -1.69 -7.13 11.74
N GLN A 16 -2.29 -6.72 10.62
CA GLN A 16 -3.69 -7.02 10.26
C GLN A 16 -3.77 -8.07 9.13
N GLY A 17 -2.62 -8.60 8.70
CA GLY A 17 -2.53 -9.67 7.70
C GLY A 17 -3.07 -10.99 8.25
N ARG A 18 -3.43 -11.89 7.35
CA ARG A 18 -3.98 -13.21 7.64
C ARG A 18 -3.03 -14.36 7.32
N LEU A 19 -2.00 -14.13 6.51
CA LEU A 19 -1.12 -15.18 6.01
C LEU A 19 0.15 -15.32 6.86
N LEU A 20 0.79 -14.20 7.20
CA LEU A 20 2.07 -14.19 7.91
C LEU A 20 2.04 -13.29 9.14
N ARG A 21 2.98 -13.52 10.07
CA ARG A 21 3.19 -12.64 11.21
C ARG A 21 3.68 -11.27 10.74
N ARG A 22 3.37 -10.23 11.51
CA ARG A 22 3.90 -8.87 11.27
C ARG A 22 5.43 -8.84 11.16
N SER A 23 6.12 -9.60 12.02
CA SER A 23 7.58 -9.70 12.00
C SER A 23 8.09 -10.29 10.68
N THR A 24 7.38 -11.28 10.12
CA THR A 24 7.72 -11.87 8.82
C THR A 24 7.52 -10.87 7.68
N HIS A 25 6.43 -10.11 7.67
CA HIS A 25 6.24 -9.03 6.70
C HIS A 25 7.36 -7.98 6.77
N ARG A 26 7.79 -7.60 7.98
CA ARG A 26 8.93 -6.69 8.14
C ARG A 26 10.20 -7.25 7.53
N VAL A 27 10.49 -8.55 7.70
CA VAL A 27 11.64 -9.19 7.04
C VAL A 27 11.52 -9.09 5.52
N LEU A 28 10.34 -9.39 4.95
CA LEU A 28 10.12 -9.31 3.49
C LEU A 28 10.30 -7.91 2.91
N HIS A 29 10.09 -6.87 3.72
CA HIS A 29 10.07 -5.48 3.27
C HIS A 29 11.26 -4.64 3.75
N THR A 30 12.19 -5.23 4.50
CA THR A 30 13.43 -4.58 4.93
C THR A 30 14.53 -4.85 3.89
N PRO A 31 15.22 -3.81 3.40
CA PRO A 31 16.35 -4.01 2.50
C PRO A 31 17.41 -4.96 3.06
N VAL A 32 18.01 -5.74 2.17
CA VAL A 32 19.16 -6.60 2.46
C VAL A 32 20.41 -5.89 1.93
N GLY A 33 21.38 -5.64 2.81
CA GLY A 33 22.57 -4.85 2.46
C GLY A 33 22.23 -3.39 2.11
N ASP A 34 23.09 -2.75 1.33
CA ASP A 34 23.02 -1.30 1.09
C ASP A 34 22.22 -0.93 -0.18
N GLY A 35 21.75 -1.91 -0.95
CA GLY A 35 21.19 -1.72 -2.29
C GLY A 35 19.70 -1.34 -2.35
N GLY A 36 19.04 -1.09 -1.21
CA GLY A 36 17.62 -0.73 -1.16
C GLY A 36 16.66 -1.84 -1.64
N MET A 37 17.16 -3.04 -1.93
CA MET A 37 16.35 -4.19 -2.37
C MET A 37 16.07 -5.11 -1.18
N ALA A 38 14.80 -5.44 -0.96
CA ALA A 38 14.34 -6.44 -0.01
C ALA A 38 14.04 -7.78 -0.72
N LEU A 39 13.26 -8.66 -0.10
CA LEU A 39 12.90 -9.96 -0.66
C LEU A 39 11.80 -9.84 -1.72
N GLY A 40 12.17 -9.35 -2.92
CA GLY A 40 11.25 -9.13 -4.04
C GLY A 40 10.61 -7.73 -4.06
N TRP A 41 11.16 -6.76 -3.33
CA TRP A 41 10.69 -5.37 -3.33
C TRP A 41 11.86 -4.40 -3.34
N VAL A 42 11.85 -3.44 -4.25
CA VAL A 42 12.68 -2.25 -4.15
C VAL A 42 12.05 -1.33 -3.10
N VAL A 43 12.87 -0.80 -2.21
CA VAL A 43 12.45 0.03 -1.08
C VAL A 43 13.04 1.42 -1.25
N VAL A 44 12.16 2.42 -1.31
CA VAL A 44 12.58 3.81 -1.51
C VAL A 44 11.74 4.77 -0.68
N GLU A 45 12.31 5.90 -0.29
CA GLU A 45 11.53 6.98 0.33
C GLU A 45 10.77 7.78 -0.73
N ARG A 46 9.47 8.01 -0.48
CA ARG A 46 8.60 8.80 -1.35
C ARG A 46 7.64 9.63 -0.52
N GLN A 47 7.64 10.95 -0.75
CA GLN A 47 6.74 11.88 -0.06
C GLN A 47 5.26 11.49 -0.22
N TRP A 48 4.87 11.06 -1.42
CA TRP A 48 3.50 10.63 -1.67
C TRP A 48 3.13 9.34 -0.93
N ALA A 49 4.10 8.49 -0.58
CA ALA A 49 3.88 7.30 0.24
C ALA A 49 3.82 7.61 1.74
N GLY A 50 4.28 8.81 2.15
CA GLY A 50 4.32 9.20 3.56
C GLY A 50 5.49 8.56 4.31
N GLY A 51 6.54 8.20 3.58
CA GLY A 51 7.69 7.45 4.06
C GLY A 51 8.11 6.46 2.98
N ARG A 52 8.32 5.22 3.42
CA ARG A 52 8.72 4.12 2.56
C ARG A 52 7.66 3.77 1.51
N ALA A 53 8.13 3.57 0.29
CA ALA A 53 7.39 2.92 -0.77
C ALA A 53 8.08 1.60 -1.11
N LEU A 54 7.27 0.57 -1.35
CA LEU A 54 7.73 -0.70 -1.91
C LEU A 54 7.33 -0.74 -3.38
N HIS A 55 8.26 -1.06 -4.27
CA HIS A 55 7.94 -1.20 -5.69
C HIS A 55 8.57 -2.43 -6.30
N HIS A 56 7.89 -2.98 -7.31
CA HIS A 56 8.44 -4.03 -8.15
C HIS A 56 7.85 -3.91 -9.55
N THR A 57 8.69 -4.08 -10.56
CA THR A 57 8.29 -4.19 -11.96
C THR A 57 8.58 -5.59 -12.47
N GLY A 58 7.72 -6.12 -13.33
CA GLY A 58 7.89 -7.45 -13.94
C GLY A 58 7.54 -7.42 -15.42
N SER A 59 8.27 -8.17 -16.23
CA SER A 59 8.03 -8.32 -17.66
C SER A 59 8.24 -9.77 -18.09
N ASN A 60 7.41 -10.25 -19.01
CA ASN A 60 7.58 -11.55 -19.68
C ASN A 60 7.74 -11.41 -21.20
N THR A 61 8.34 -10.29 -21.63
CA THR A 61 8.51 -9.89 -23.04
C THR A 61 7.24 -9.42 -23.74
N MET A 62 6.07 -9.96 -23.38
CA MET A 62 4.78 -9.58 -23.98
C MET A 62 3.90 -8.75 -23.06
N ASN A 63 4.07 -8.86 -21.75
CA ASN A 63 3.28 -8.20 -20.73
C ASN A 63 4.20 -7.50 -19.74
N PHE A 64 3.67 -6.45 -19.11
CA PHE A 64 4.38 -5.69 -18.09
C PHE A 64 3.48 -5.43 -16.89
N ALA A 65 4.07 -5.48 -15.70
CA ALA A 65 3.44 -5.18 -14.42
C ALA A 65 4.29 -4.17 -13.66
N ASN A 66 3.65 -3.17 -13.05
CA ASN A 66 4.27 -2.14 -12.22
C ASN A 66 3.44 -1.97 -10.94
N ALA A 67 4.02 -2.34 -9.80
CA ALA A 67 3.37 -2.24 -8.51
C ALA A 67 4.10 -1.27 -7.60
N TRP A 68 3.33 -0.40 -6.94
CA TRP A 68 3.80 0.53 -5.93
C TRP A 68 2.90 0.45 -4.70
N LEU A 69 3.48 0.26 -3.52
CA LEU A 69 2.78 0.19 -2.24
C LEU A 69 3.31 1.31 -1.34
N ALA A 70 2.39 1.94 -0.61
CA ALA A 70 2.66 2.88 0.47
C ALA A 70 2.09 2.30 1.78
N PRO A 71 2.87 1.46 2.50
CA PRO A 71 2.42 0.78 3.72
C PRO A 71 1.83 1.73 4.77
N GLU A 72 2.48 2.88 4.98
CA GLU A 72 2.14 3.90 5.96
C GLU A 72 0.79 4.57 5.66
N ARG A 73 0.35 4.53 4.40
CA ARG A 73 -0.96 5.03 3.96
C ARG A 73 -2.00 3.93 3.75
N GLY A 74 -1.60 2.66 3.81
CA GLY A 74 -2.47 1.54 3.42
C GLY A 74 -2.99 1.69 1.98
N PHE A 75 -2.14 2.20 1.09
CA PHE A 75 -2.47 2.50 -0.30
C PHE A 75 -1.53 1.77 -1.24
N ALA A 76 -2.02 1.37 -2.42
CA ALA A 76 -1.20 0.79 -3.47
C ALA A 76 -1.76 1.13 -4.85
N ILE A 77 -0.87 1.15 -5.83
CA ILE A 77 -1.16 1.27 -7.26
C ILE A 77 -0.60 0.02 -7.92
N LEU A 78 -1.44 -0.65 -8.71
CA LEU A 78 -1.05 -1.81 -9.50
C LEU A 78 -1.46 -1.49 -10.93
N VAL A 79 -0.50 -1.47 -11.84
CA VAL A 79 -0.74 -1.28 -13.28
C VAL A 79 -0.18 -2.48 -14.02
N CYS A 80 -0.95 -3.02 -14.96
CA CYS A 80 -0.48 -4.02 -15.88
C CYS A 80 -0.94 -3.69 -17.31
N CYS A 81 -0.17 -4.16 -18.28
CA CYS A 81 -0.54 -4.09 -19.68
C CYS A 81 -0.04 -5.33 -20.43
N ASN A 82 -0.71 -5.64 -21.53
CA ASN A 82 -0.34 -6.68 -22.50
C ASN A 82 0.59 -6.14 -23.60
N GLN A 83 1.53 -5.29 -23.19
CA GLN A 83 2.59 -4.73 -24.03
C GLN A 83 3.93 -5.02 -23.35
N GLY A 84 4.95 -5.32 -24.16
CA GLY A 84 6.32 -5.48 -23.71
C GLY A 84 7.25 -4.33 -24.11
N GLY A 85 8.52 -4.45 -23.71
CA GLY A 85 9.58 -3.48 -24.01
C GLY A 85 9.40 -2.13 -23.32
N ASP A 86 10.23 -1.16 -23.71
CA ASP A 86 10.32 0.13 -23.02
C ASP A 86 9.02 0.94 -23.07
N ALA A 87 8.22 0.78 -24.13
CA ALA A 87 6.92 1.41 -24.24
C ALA A 87 5.98 0.99 -23.11
N ALA A 88 6.05 -0.28 -22.68
CA ALA A 88 5.27 -0.80 -21.57
C ALA A 88 5.70 -0.17 -20.23
N PHE A 89 7.01 -0.08 -19.98
CA PHE A 89 7.51 0.59 -18.79
C PHE A 89 7.05 2.05 -18.75
N ARG A 90 7.28 2.82 -19.83
CA ARG A 90 6.87 4.23 -19.89
C ARG A 90 5.36 4.42 -19.70
N GLY A 91 4.55 3.60 -20.36
CA GLY A 91 3.10 3.68 -20.25
C GLY A 91 2.60 3.35 -18.84
N THR A 92 3.12 2.28 -18.23
CA THR A 92 2.72 1.89 -16.87
C THR A 92 3.23 2.86 -15.82
N ASP A 93 4.44 3.42 -15.97
CA ASP A 93 4.99 4.43 -15.07
C ASP A 93 4.20 5.75 -15.14
N ALA A 94 3.84 6.21 -16.34
CA ALA A 94 2.97 7.37 -16.51
C ALA A 94 1.59 7.16 -15.87
N ALA A 95 1.02 5.97 -16.01
CA ALA A 95 -0.24 5.62 -15.35
C ALA A 95 -0.10 5.61 -13.81
N VAL A 96 0.99 5.06 -13.26
CA VAL A 96 1.29 5.16 -11.83
C VAL A 96 1.35 6.63 -11.40
N ALA A 97 2.11 7.46 -12.12
CA ALA A 97 2.28 8.86 -11.79
C ALA A 97 0.95 9.62 -11.75
N ALA A 98 0.07 9.36 -12.72
CA ALA A 98 -1.27 9.95 -12.78
C ALA A 98 -2.18 9.52 -11.62
N LEU A 99 -1.95 8.35 -11.02
CA LEU A 99 -2.76 7.80 -9.93
C LEU A 99 -2.23 8.19 -8.53
N ILE A 100 -0.98 8.60 -8.41
CA ILE A 100 -0.37 9.04 -7.13
C ILE A 100 -1.22 10.09 -6.37
N PRO A 101 -1.84 11.11 -7.01
CA PRO A 101 -2.67 12.09 -6.31
C PRO A 101 -3.82 11.48 -5.49
N LEU A 102 -4.34 10.30 -5.87
CA LEU A 102 -5.40 9.61 -5.14
C LEU A 102 -4.98 9.18 -3.72
N ALA A 103 -3.67 8.98 -3.49
CA ALA A 103 -3.13 8.68 -2.17
C ALA A 103 -3.40 9.81 -1.16
N ARG A 104 -3.48 11.06 -1.62
CA ARG A 104 -3.77 12.24 -0.78
C ARG A 104 -5.27 12.40 -0.49
N GLN A 105 -6.12 12.03 -1.45
CA GLN A 105 -7.57 12.19 -1.33
C GLN A 105 -8.19 11.24 -0.30
N ARG A 106 -7.69 10.00 -0.19
CA ARG A 106 -8.18 9.02 0.80
C ARG A 106 -7.92 9.41 2.25
N ILE A 107 -6.90 10.23 2.52
CA ILE A 107 -6.59 10.74 3.87
C ILE A 107 -7.70 11.67 4.36
N HIS A 108 -8.21 12.53 3.48
CA HIS A 108 -9.27 13.49 3.81
C HIS A 108 -10.61 12.78 4.11
N SER A 109 -10.96 11.74 3.34
CA SER A 109 -12.17 10.94 3.60
C SER A 109 -12.08 10.06 4.85
N GLY A 110 -10.87 9.56 5.18
CA GLY A 110 -10.62 8.74 6.38
C GLY A 110 -10.68 9.53 7.70
N LEU A 111 -10.17 10.77 7.69
CA LEU A 111 -10.27 11.68 8.84
C LEU A 111 -11.70 12.17 9.06
N ALA A 112 -12.43 12.52 7.99
CA ALA A 112 -13.83 12.92 8.06
C ALA A 112 -14.72 11.79 8.62
N SER A 113 -14.50 10.54 8.20
CA SER A 113 -15.28 9.38 8.68
C SER A 113 -14.94 8.97 10.13
N ARG A 114 -13.70 9.15 10.59
CA ARG A 114 -13.34 8.96 12.01
C ARG A 114 -13.92 10.06 12.92
N ALA A 115 -13.91 11.31 12.49
CA ALA A 115 -14.53 12.43 13.22
C ALA A 115 -16.05 12.24 13.36
N ALA A 116 -16.72 11.72 12.32
CA ALA A 116 -18.14 11.38 12.38
C ALA A 116 -18.43 10.23 13.37
N ARG A 117 -17.56 9.22 13.46
CA ARG A 117 -17.72 8.08 14.38
C ARG A 117 -17.50 8.45 15.85
N VAL A 118 -16.64 9.44 16.14
CA VAL A 118 -16.43 9.95 17.52
C VAL A 118 -17.64 10.73 18.02
N LYS A 119 -18.38 11.42 17.14
CA LYS A 119 -19.58 12.18 17.51
C LYS A 119 -20.81 11.32 17.83
N HIS A 120 -20.76 10.00 17.61
CA HIS A 120 -21.88 9.09 17.84
C HIS A 120 -21.53 7.99 18.87
N ARG A 121 -21.10 8.41 20.07
CA ARG A 121 -21.21 7.56 21.27
C ARG A 121 -22.57 7.86 21.92
N PRO A 122 -23.55 6.93 21.91
CA PRO A 122 -24.72 7.05 22.77
C PRO A 122 -24.23 7.05 24.23
N GLY A 123 -24.74 7.96 25.04
CA GLY A 123 -24.40 8.07 26.45
C GLY A 123 -24.71 6.75 27.16
N VAL A 124 -23.70 6.19 27.82
CA VAL A 124 -23.90 5.17 28.85
C VAL A 124 -24.46 5.93 30.05
N THR A 125 -25.76 5.80 30.31
CA THR A 125 -26.33 6.14 31.61
C THR A 125 -26.12 4.94 32.52
N ASP A 126 -25.06 5.02 33.32
CA ASP A 126 -24.94 4.21 34.53
C ASP A 126 -26.02 4.70 35.50
N ALA A 127 -27.04 3.87 35.71
CA ALA A 127 -27.94 3.99 36.86
C ALA A 127 -27.71 2.76 37.73
N ILE A 128 -26.87 2.94 38.76
CA ILE A 128 -26.68 2.03 39.88
C ILE A 128 -27.56 2.55 41.03
N GLU A 129 -28.41 1.63 41.51
CA GLU A 129 -29.02 1.51 42.86
C GLU A 129 -30.22 2.39 43.30
N PRO A 130 -30.99 1.93 44.32
CA PRO A 130 -31.02 0.59 44.97
C PRO A 130 -32.29 -0.23 44.68
#